data_AF-A0A250KW90-F1
#
_entry.id   AF-A0A250KW90-F1
#
_cell.length_a   1.000
_cell.length_b   1.000
_cell.length_c   1.000
_cell.angle_alpha   90.00
_cell.angle_beta   90.00
_cell.angle_gamma   90.00
#
_symmetry.space_group_name_H-M   'P 1'
#
loop_
_entity.id
_entity.type
_entity.pdbx_description
1 polymer ?
#
loop_
_entity_poly.entity_id
_entity_poly.type
_entity_poly.pdbx_seq_one_letter_code
_entity_poly.pdbx_strand_id
1 'polypeptide(L)' 'MDCRRFQQRKASFRLHGDVIPENHPHLIESEAVIRQKADYIHQTPVKRGYVNRKEHWRYSSARNYAGLGKEGLI' A
#
# COMPACT_ATOMS: atom_id res chain seq x y z
N MET A 1 3.03 -3.36 23.71
CA MET A 1 2.67 -4.78 23.63
C MET A 1 2.48 -5.10 22.15
N ASP A 2 3.41 -5.83 21.55
CA ASP A 2 3.35 -6.23 20.13
C ASP A 2 2.80 -7.67 20.08
N CYS A 3 1.74 -7.91 19.30
CA CYS A 3 1.00 -9.17 19.17
C CYS A 3 1.91 -10.38 18.83
N ARG A 4 3.14 -10.12 18.37
CA ARG A 4 4.16 -11.12 18.02
C ARG A 4 4.61 -12.05 19.16
N ARG A 5 4.35 -11.73 20.44
CA ARG A 5 4.75 -12.61 21.55
C ARG A 5 3.70 -13.66 21.96
N PHE A 6 2.49 -13.65 21.41
CA PHE A 6 1.42 -14.54 21.89
C PHE A 6 1.23 -15.82 21.04
N GLN A 7 1.71 -15.87 19.79
CA GLN A 7 1.45 -17.02 18.90
C GLN A 7 2.53 -18.14 18.90
N GLN A 8 3.63 -18.02 19.63
CA GLN A 8 4.72 -19.03 19.62
C GLN A 8 4.52 -20.23 20.57
N ARG A 9 3.28 -20.71 20.83
CA ARG A 9 3.10 -21.89 21.70
C ARG A 9 2.31 -23.07 21.15
N LYS A 10 1.74 -23.04 19.94
CA LYS A 10 1.15 -24.24 19.36
C LYS A 10 1.33 -24.30 17.84
N ALA A 11 1.78 -25.47 17.41
CA ALA A 11 1.81 -26.01 16.06
C ALA A 11 3.16 -25.93 15.35
N SER A 12 3.70 -27.12 15.12
CA SER A 12 4.87 -27.51 14.36
C SER A 12 4.77 -27.21 12.85
N PHE A 13 4.23 -26.05 12.47
CA PHE A 13 4.08 -25.65 11.08
C PHE A 13 5.09 -24.54 10.76
N ARG A 14 6.11 -24.89 9.96
CA ARG A 14 7.12 -23.94 9.49
C ARG A 14 6.58 -23.22 8.25
N LEU A 15 6.02 -22.04 8.46
CA LEU A 15 5.77 -21.08 7.39
C LEU A 15 7.14 -20.58 6.88
N HIS A 16 7.43 -20.77 5.60
CA HIS A 16 8.69 -20.31 4.95
C HIS A 16 8.69 -18.81 4.62
N GLY A 17 7.94 -18.01 5.37
CA GLY A 17 7.84 -16.58 5.20
C GLY A 17 7.00 -15.93 6.28
N ASP A 18 7.32 -14.68 6.61
CA ASP A 18 6.55 -13.86 7.51
C ASP A 18 5.27 -13.40 6.79
N VAL A 19 4.18 -14.16 6.95
CA VAL A 19 2.84 -13.69 6.56
C VAL A 19 2.44 -12.63 7.58
N ILE A 20 2.45 -11.36 7.19
CA ILE A 20 1.87 -10.28 8.00
C ILE A 20 0.35 -10.44 7.88
N PRO A 21 -0.39 -10.78 8.96
CA PRO A 21 -1.80 -11.15 8.87
C PRO A 21 -2.76 -9.96 8.69
N GLU A 22 -2.25 -8.73 8.60
CA GLU A 22 -3.07 -7.52 8.67
C GLU A 22 -3.36 -6.93 7.28
N ASN A 23 -4.37 -7.47 6.60
CA ASN A 23 -5.04 -6.73 5.53
C ASN A 23 -6.24 -5.97 6.12
N HIS A 24 -6.33 -4.67 5.86
CA HIS A 24 -7.39 -3.79 6.39
C HIS A 24 -8.34 -3.31 5.28
N PRO A 25 -9.23 -4.18 4.76
CA PRO A 25 -10.20 -3.79 3.74
C PRO A 25 -11.17 -2.76 4.32
N HIS A 26 -11.42 -1.70 3.56
CA HIS A 26 -12.45 -0.71 3.87
C HIS A 26 -13.42 -0.63 2.71
N LEU A 27 -14.72 -0.75 3.01
CA LEU A 27 -15.76 -0.52 2.01
C LEU A 27 -15.71 0.94 1.53
N ILE A 28 -15.92 1.13 0.22
CA ILE A 28 -16.03 2.45 -0.38
C ILE A 28 -17.36 2.53 -1.10
N GLU A 29 -18.23 3.45 -0.68
CA GLU A 29 -19.62 3.52 -1.13
C GLU A 29 -19.87 4.60 -2.19
N SER A 30 -18.85 5.41 -2.53
CA SER A 30 -18.99 6.46 -3.54
C SER A 30 -17.71 6.72 -4.32
N GLU A 31 -17.88 7.17 -5.57
CA GLU A 31 -16.77 7.53 -6.45
C GLU A 31 -15.92 8.67 -5.86
N ALA A 32 -16.55 9.64 -5.20
CA ALA A 32 -15.85 10.74 -4.53
C ALA A 32 -14.85 10.23 -3.48
N VAL A 33 -15.25 9.23 -2.68
CA VAL A 33 -14.39 8.61 -1.67
C VAL A 33 -13.26 7.80 -2.32
N ILE A 34 -13.51 7.14 -3.45
CA ILE A 34 -12.46 6.46 -4.22
C ILE A 34 -11.40 7.46 -4.67
N ARG A 35 -11.81 8.59 -5.27
CA ARG A 35 -10.89 9.63 -5.75
C ARG A 35 -10.07 10.22 -4.60
N GLN A 36 -10.72 10.55 -3.48
CA GLN A 36 -10.04 11.05 -2.29
C GLN A 36 -8.98 10.07 -1.76
N LYS A 37 -9.31 8.77 -1.67
CA LYS A 37 -8.37 7.75 -1.21
C LYS A 37 -7.23 7.53 -2.22
N ALA A 38 -7.50 7.57 -3.51
CA ALA A 38 -6.48 7.47 -4.55
C ALA A 38 -5.48 8.63 -4.46
N ASP A 39 -5.97 9.87 -4.32
CA ASP A 39 -5.13 11.05 -4.12
C ASP A 39 -4.28 10.94 -2.85
N TYR A 40 -4.86 10.44 -1.75
CA TYR A 40 -4.12 10.21 -0.51
C TYR A 40 -2.99 9.20 -0.69
N ILE A 41 -3.24 8.08 -1.38
CA ILE A 41 -2.23 7.04 -1.65
C ILE A 41 -1.09 7.62 -2.48
N HIS A 42 -1.39 8.39 -3.54
CA HIS A 42 -0.37 9.02 -4.39
C HIS A 42 0.43 10.08 -3.64
N GLN A 43 -0.16 10.80 -2.69
CA GLN A 43 0.53 11.81 -1.88
C GLN A 43 1.34 11.22 -0.71
N THR A 44 1.05 10.01 -0.26
CA THR A 44 1.75 9.35 0.86
C THR A 44 3.30 9.41 0.74
N PRO A 45 3.92 9.06 -0.42
CA PRO A 45 5.38 9.11 -0.53
C PRO A 45 5.94 10.55 -0.51
N VAL A 46 5.15 11.55 -0.90
CA VAL A 46 5.53 12.97 -0.78
C VAL A 46 5.45 13.44 0.67
N LYS A 47 4.35 13.13 1.35
CA LYS A 47 4.14 13.50 2.76
C LYS A 47 5.16 12.85 3.70
N ARG A 48 5.64 11.65 3.35
CA ARG A 48 6.73 10.97 4.07
C ARG A 48 8.12 11.49 3.71
N GLY A 49 8.24 12.39 2.73
CA GLY A 49 9.52 12.97 2.30
C GLY A 49 10.39 12.04 1.45
N TYR A 50 9.84 10.94 0.94
CA TYR A 50 10.62 10.03 0.09
C TYR A 50 10.83 10.59 -1.33
N VAL A 51 9.88 11.37 -1.82
CA VAL A 51 9.92 11.97 -3.16
C VAL A 51 9.33 13.38 -3.13
N ASN A 52 9.85 14.25 -4.00
CA ASN A 52 9.34 15.63 -4.11
C ASN A 52 8.00 15.72 -4.88
N ARG A 53 7.67 14.70 -5.68
CA ARG A 53 6.46 14.65 -6.52
C ARG A 53 5.87 13.24 -6.51
N LYS A 54 4.54 13.13 -6.53
CA LYS A 54 3.81 11.85 -6.48
C LYS A 54 4.15 10.94 -7.66
N GLU A 55 4.40 11.53 -8.82
CA GLU A 55 4.75 10.86 -10.08
C GLU A 55 6.15 10.23 -10.06
N HIS A 56 7.03 10.64 -9.14
CA HIS A 56 8.37 10.05 -9.05
C HIS A 56 8.36 8.70 -8.32
N TRP A 57 7.27 8.36 -7.63
CA TRP A 57 7.16 7.10 -6.92
C TRP A 57 6.94 5.95 -7.91
N ARG A 58 7.99 5.15 -8.14
CA ARG A 58 7.98 4.04 -9.10
C ARG A 58 6.90 2.99 -8.81
N TYR A 59 6.64 2.71 -7.53
CA TYR A 59 5.69 1.68 -7.09
C TYR A 59 4.27 2.24 -6.87
N SER A 60 3.87 3.26 -7.64
CA SER A 60 2.52 3.82 -7.60
C SER A 60 2.01 4.11 -9.00
N SER A 61 0.70 3.97 -9.17
CA SER A 61 -0.03 4.34 -10.38
C SER A 61 -0.17 5.86 -10.58
N ALA A 62 0.37 6.69 -9.69
CA ALA A 62 0.33 8.15 -9.78
C ALA A 62 0.77 8.67 -11.17
N ARG A 63 1.78 8.04 -11.78
CA ARG A 63 2.25 8.34 -13.14
C ARG A 63 1.20 8.11 -14.21
N ASN A 64 0.43 7.04 -14.08
CA ASN A 64 -0.63 6.70 -15.04
C ASN A 64 -1.75 7.73 -14.98
N TYR A 65 -2.14 8.17 -13.78
CA TYR A 65 -3.12 9.24 -13.59
C TYR A 65 -2.64 10.60 -14.12
N ALA A 66 -1.33 10.86 -14.08
CA ALA A 66 -0.72 12.07 -14.65
C ALA A 66 -0.54 12.03 -16.17
N GLY A 67 -0.98 10.96 -16.86
CA GLY A 67 -0.73 10.77 -18.30
C GLY A 67 0.74 10.54 -18.66
N LEU A 68 1.59 10.31 -17.66
CA LEU A 68 3.02 10.00 -17.79
C LEU A 68 3.28 8.48 -17.78
N GLY A 69 2.21 7.68 -17.79
CA GLY A 69 2.26 6.24 -17.91
C GLY A 69 2.72 5.85 -19.30
N LYS A 70 3.97 5.41 -19.43
CA LYS A 70 4.33 4.49 -20.51
C LYS A 70 3.76 3.13 -20.15
N GLU A 71 3.15 2.46 -21.14
CA GLU A 71 2.71 1.07 -21.05
C GLU A 71 3.78 0.21 -20.37
N GLY A 72 3.37 -0.57 -19.37
CA GLY A 72 4.09 -1.69 -18.80
C GLY A 72 5.59 -1.49 -18.51
N LEU A 73 5.94 -1.16 -17.27
CA LEU A 73 7.16 -1.77 -16.72
C LEU A 73 6.76 -3.09 -16.06
N ILE A 74 6.84 -4.16 -16.86
CA ILE A 74 7.12 -5.52 -16.38
C ILE A 74 8.56 -5.60 -15.87
#